data_AF-A0A7L4TSS9-F1
#
_entry.id   AF-A0A7L4TSS9-F1
#
_cell.length_a   1.000
_cell.length_b   1.000
_cell.length_c   1.000
_cell.angle_alpha   90.00
_cell.angle_beta   90.00
_cell.angle_gamma   90.00
#
_symmetry.space_group_name_H-M   'P 1'
#
loop_
_entity.id
_entity.type
_entity.pdbx_description
1 polymer ?
#
loop_
_entity_poly.entity_id
_entity_poly.type
_entity_poly.pdbx_seq_one_letter_code
_entity_poly.pdbx_strand_id
1 'polypeptide(L)'
;RLRPGEPPTVENAKSLLDSRFFDPKRYDLANVGRYKINKDLHITNRLCTQRLAETLVDPETGEVIAEEGTLLDRRTLDRILPNLENNIGFRTARASGGVVEDSEIDLQSIKVYAPDDQEGEQVIRIIGNGLVEREVKHITPADIIASINYFFNLLHGVGDTDDIDHLG
;
A
#
# COMPACT_ATOMS: atom_id res chain seq x y z
N ARG A 1 -27.45 7.90 0.87
CA ARG A 1 -27.90 9.30 0.66
C ARG A 1 -27.42 10.12 1.87
N LEU A 2 -26.38 10.95 1.74
CA LEU A 2 -25.69 11.59 2.89
C LEU A 2 -26.11 13.04 3.19
N ARG A 3 -26.71 13.76 2.24
CA ARG A 3 -27.24 15.12 2.45
C ARG A 3 -28.73 15.13 2.08
N PRO A 4 -29.65 15.26 3.05
CA PRO A 4 -31.06 15.42 2.77
C PRO A 4 -31.31 16.80 2.13
N GLY A 5 -31.94 16.84 0.95
CA GLY A 5 -32.46 18.08 0.35
C GLY A 5 -31.58 18.77 -0.70
N GLU A 6 -30.28 18.47 -0.79
CA GLU A 6 -29.43 18.96 -1.89
C GLU A 6 -29.51 18.02 -3.11
N PRO A 7 -29.63 18.54 -4.35
CA PRO A 7 -29.54 17.71 -5.54
C PRO A 7 -28.13 17.08 -5.62
N PRO A 8 -28.01 15.77 -5.94
CA PRO A 8 -26.71 15.13 -6.07
C PRO A 8 -26.00 15.66 -7.31
N THR A 9 -24.93 16.42 -7.11
CA THR A 9 -24.01 16.87 -8.17
C THR A 9 -22.64 16.22 -7.95
N VAL A 10 -21.87 16.06 -9.04
CA VAL A 10 -20.50 15.53 -8.97
C VAL A 10 -19.64 16.40 -8.06
N GLU A 11 -19.77 17.72 -8.17
CA GLU A 11 -19.01 18.68 -7.36
C GLU A 11 -19.32 18.54 -5.86
N ASN A 12 -20.60 18.46 -5.49
CA ASN A 12 -21.00 18.27 -4.09
C ASN A 12 -20.51 16.92 -3.55
N ALA A 13 -20.49 15.88 -4.39
CA ALA A 13 -19.97 14.57 -4.00
C ALA A 13 -18.45 14.59 -3.80
N LYS A 14 -17.69 15.24 -4.70
CA LYS A 14 -16.23 15.41 -4.60
C LYS A 14 -15.88 16.16 -3.30
N SER A 15 -16.44 17.34 -3.11
CA SER A 15 -16.21 18.16 -1.91
C SER A 15 -16.60 17.45 -0.61
N LEU A 16 -17.69 16.67 -0.63
CA LEU A 16 -18.09 15.88 0.54
C LEU A 16 -17.06 14.80 0.88
N LEU A 17 -16.55 14.06 -0.11
CA LEU A 17 -15.55 13.02 0.14
C LEU A 17 -14.22 13.63 0.59
N ASP A 18 -13.79 14.71 -0.05
CA ASP A 18 -12.58 15.44 0.31
C ASP A 18 -12.62 15.91 1.77
N SER A 19 -13.66 16.66 2.13
CA SER A 19 -13.84 17.14 3.51
C SER A 19 -14.03 16.04 4.56
N ARG A 20 -14.46 14.84 4.16
CA ARG A 20 -14.67 13.72 5.09
C ARG A 20 -13.41 12.92 5.36
N PHE A 21 -12.57 12.74 4.35
CA PHE A 21 -11.43 11.82 4.42
C PHE A 21 -10.08 12.52 4.32
N PHE A 22 -9.94 13.53 3.45
CA PHE A 22 -8.64 14.11 3.11
C PHE A 22 -8.38 15.47 3.80
N ASP A 23 -9.38 16.08 4.45
CA ASP A 23 -9.19 17.31 5.22
C ASP A 23 -8.52 17.05 6.60
N PRO A 24 -7.29 17.54 6.85
CA PRO A 24 -6.57 17.33 8.12
C PRO A 24 -7.24 17.97 9.33
N LYS A 25 -8.21 18.88 9.14
CA LYS A 25 -9.00 19.46 10.24
C LYS A 25 -10.18 18.58 10.65
N ARG A 26 -10.56 17.63 9.80
CA ARG A 26 -11.77 16.80 9.98
C ARG A 26 -11.47 15.33 10.15
N TYR A 27 -10.31 14.87 9.68
CA TYR A 27 -9.84 13.50 9.83
C TYR A 27 -8.48 13.49 10.52
N ASP A 28 -8.37 12.82 11.67
CA ASP A 28 -7.14 12.72 12.46
C ASP A 28 -6.96 11.28 12.97
N LEU A 29 -5.90 10.63 12.49
CA LEU A 29 -5.40 9.32 12.89
C LEU A 29 -4.59 9.38 14.19
N ALA A 30 -4.19 10.58 14.62
CA ALA A 30 -3.10 10.82 15.56
C ALA A 30 -1.79 10.14 15.12
N ASN A 31 -0.72 10.35 15.90
CA ASN A 31 0.58 9.74 15.62
C ASN A 31 0.52 8.21 15.69
N VAL A 32 -0.30 7.67 16.61
CA VAL A 32 -0.43 6.22 16.82
C VAL A 32 -1.17 5.56 15.65
N GLY A 33 -2.23 6.18 15.11
CA GLY A 33 -2.96 5.63 13.97
C GLY A 33 -2.12 5.63 12.71
N ARG A 34 -1.39 6.72 12.42
CA ARG A 34 -0.44 6.76 11.30
C ARG A 34 0.67 5.70 11.45
N TYR A 35 1.20 5.53 12.66
CA TYR A 35 2.18 4.47 12.95
C TYR A 35 1.63 3.08 12.64
N LYS A 36 0.41 2.76 13.10
CA LYS A 36 -0.22 1.45 12.86
C LYS A 36 -0.49 1.22 11.37
N ILE A 37 -1.11 2.18 10.68
CA ILE A 37 -1.38 2.07 9.24
C ILE A 37 -0.10 1.86 8.43
N ASN A 38 0.96 2.62 8.73
CA ASN A 38 2.24 2.46 8.03
C ASN A 38 2.89 1.10 8.34
N LYS A 39 2.73 0.57 9.56
CA LYS A 39 3.21 -0.77 9.90
C LYS A 39 2.44 -1.83 9.11
N ASP A 40 1.12 -1.77 9.09
CA ASP A 40 0.27 -2.80 8.47
C ASP A 40 0.36 -2.77 6.94
N LEU A 41 0.42 -1.56 6.35
CA LEU A 41 0.53 -1.34 4.91
C LEU A 41 1.98 -1.26 4.42
N HIS A 42 2.98 -1.55 5.26
CA HIS A 42 4.35 -1.68 4.80
C HIS A 42 4.48 -2.87 3.85
N ILE A 43 5.29 -2.75 2.79
CA ILE A 43 5.43 -3.84 1.82
C ILE A 43 6.16 -5.05 2.43
N THR A 44 7.17 -4.80 3.27
CA THR A 44 8.03 -5.82 3.90
C THR A 44 7.26 -6.89 4.64
N ASN A 45 6.24 -6.52 5.42
CA ASN A 45 5.46 -7.49 6.21
C ASN A 45 4.74 -8.49 5.30
N ARG A 46 4.30 -8.05 4.12
CA ARG A 46 3.53 -8.85 3.16
C ARG A 46 4.42 -9.61 2.17
N LEU A 47 5.67 -9.18 2.00
CA LEU A 47 6.66 -9.88 1.18
C LEU A 47 7.28 -11.09 1.89
N CYS A 48 7.16 -11.17 3.22
CA CYS A 48 7.72 -12.29 3.96
C CYS A 48 7.10 -13.59 3.51
N THR A 49 7.93 -14.61 3.31
CA THR A 49 7.59 -15.94 2.77
C THR A 49 7.08 -15.97 1.33
N GLN A 50 7.12 -14.85 0.60
CA GLN A 50 6.65 -14.79 -0.78
C GLN A 50 7.77 -15.06 -1.79
N ARG A 51 7.40 -15.62 -2.94
CA ARG A 51 8.30 -15.84 -4.07
C ARG A 51 8.18 -14.69 -5.06
N LEU A 52 9.29 -14.02 -5.36
CA LEU A 52 9.32 -12.90 -6.31
C LEU A 52 8.90 -13.33 -7.73
N ALA A 53 8.08 -12.51 -8.38
CA ALA A 53 7.70 -12.65 -9.79
C ALA A 53 8.33 -11.56 -10.69
N GLU A 54 9.27 -10.79 -10.14
CA GLU A 54 10.13 -9.88 -10.90
C GLU A 54 11.49 -9.76 -10.22
N THR A 55 12.52 -9.46 -11.02
CA THR A 55 13.86 -9.13 -10.51
C THR A 55 13.84 -7.73 -9.89
N LEU A 56 14.28 -7.63 -8.64
CA LEU A 56 14.45 -6.34 -7.96
C LEU A 56 15.81 -5.76 -8.32
N VAL A 57 15.79 -4.58 -8.91
CA VAL A 57 16.98 -3.83 -9.34
C VAL A 57 16.98 -2.49 -8.64
N ASP A 58 18.14 -2.11 -8.11
CA ASP A 58 18.34 -0.78 -7.56
C ASP A 58 18.27 0.27 -8.70
N PRO A 59 17.33 1.23 -8.65
CA PRO A 59 17.15 2.19 -9.74
C PRO A 59 18.31 3.18 -9.89
N GLU A 60 19.11 3.39 -8.85
CA GLU A 60 20.24 4.32 -8.88
C GLU A 60 21.52 3.65 -9.39
N THR A 61 21.81 2.44 -8.91
CA THR A 61 23.06 1.74 -9.24
C THR A 61 22.91 0.74 -10.40
N GLY A 62 21.69 0.27 -10.67
CA GLY A 62 21.41 -0.82 -11.61
C GLY A 62 21.79 -2.20 -11.08
N GLU A 63 22.17 -2.32 -9.80
CA GLU A 63 22.53 -3.59 -9.18
C GLU A 63 21.30 -4.49 -8.97
N VAL A 64 21.44 -5.78 -9.27
CA VAL A 64 20.41 -6.77 -8.99
C VAL A 64 20.44 -7.13 -7.51
N ILE A 65 19.39 -6.76 -6.78
CA ILE A 65 19.25 -6.97 -5.34
C ILE A 65 18.65 -8.35 -5.05
N ALA A 66 17.69 -8.78 -5.88
CA ALA A 66 17.10 -10.11 -5.81
C ALA A 66 16.59 -10.54 -7.19
N GLU A 67 16.80 -11.80 -7.55
CA GLU A 67 16.33 -12.37 -8.81
C GLU A 67 14.87 -12.82 -8.73
N GLU A 68 14.18 -12.82 -9.87
CA GLU A 68 12.89 -13.49 -10.00
C GLU A 68 12.97 -14.93 -9.49
N GLY A 69 11.94 -15.39 -8.78
CA GLY A 69 11.89 -16.73 -8.19
C GLY A 69 12.56 -16.83 -6.83
N THR A 70 13.25 -15.80 -6.36
CA THR A 70 13.81 -15.77 -4.99
C THR A 70 12.68 -15.83 -3.97
N LEU A 71 12.80 -16.74 -3.00
CA LEU A 71 11.93 -16.80 -1.83
C LEU A 71 12.43 -15.81 -0.78
N LEU A 72 11.55 -14.89 -0.37
CA LEU A 72 11.86 -13.84 0.61
C LEU A 72 11.60 -14.34 2.03
N ASP A 73 12.60 -14.95 2.65
CA ASP A 73 12.60 -15.21 4.09
C ASP A 73 12.95 -13.95 4.91
N ARG A 74 12.87 -14.05 6.24
CA ARG A 74 13.18 -12.91 7.12
C ARG A 74 14.60 -12.38 6.93
N ARG A 75 15.59 -13.25 6.68
CA ARG A 75 17.01 -12.86 6.54
C ARG A 75 17.27 -12.13 5.23
N THR A 76 16.70 -12.63 4.14
CA THR A 76 16.77 -11.99 2.82
C THR A 76 16.03 -10.67 2.82
N LEU A 77 14.86 -10.59 3.46
CA LEU A 77 14.15 -9.32 3.67
C LEU A 77 14.97 -8.31 4.45
N ASP A 78 15.53 -8.70 5.61
CA ASP A 78 16.37 -7.80 6.42
C ASP A 78 17.58 -7.27 5.62
N ARG A 79 18.11 -8.07 4.69
CA ARG A 79 19.21 -7.66 3.80
C ARG A 79 18.77 -6.66 2.72
N ILE A 80 17.60 -6.85 2.12
CA ILE A 80 17.10 -5.99 1.03
C ILE A 80 16.30 -4.78 1.52
N LEU A 81 15.89 -4.77 2.80
CA LEU A 81 15.08 -3.72 3.41
C LEU A 81 15.65 -2.31 3.18
N PRO A 82 16.96 -2.04 3.35
CA PRO A 82 17.51 -0.72 3.07
C PRO A 82 17.28 -0.28 1.62
N ASN A 83 17.40 -1.20 0.65
CA ASN A 83 17.16 -0.90 -0.76
C ASN A 83 15.66 -0.75 -1.07
N LEU A 84 14.80 -1.53 -0.40
CA LEU A 84 13.35 -1.37 -0.47
C LEU A 84 12.89 0.00 0.03
N GLU A 85 13.52 0.55 1.06
CA GLU A 85 13.21 1.89 1.57
C GLU A 85 13.83 3.01 0.69
N ASN A 86 14.89 2.71 -0.06
CA ASN A 86 15.63 3.65 -0.92
C ASN A 86 15.18 3.64 -2.40
N ASN A 87 13.88 3.56 -2.69
CA ASN A 87 13.26 3.68 -4.03
C ASN A 87 13.00 2.38 -4.83
N ILE A 88 13.30 1.16 -4.34
CA ILE A 88 12.91 -0.04 -5.08
C ILE A 88 11.38 -0.21 -5.09
N GLY A 89 10.84 -0.37 -6.29
CA GLY A 89 9.41 -0.63 -6.51
C GLY A 89 8.51 0.60 -6.35
N PHE A 90 9.07 1.78 -6.11
CA PHE A 90 8.29 3.02 -6.04
C PHE A 90 7.76 3.41 -7.41
N ARG A 91 6.49 3.85 -7.43
CA ARG A 91 5.77 4.28 -8.62
C ARG A 91 4.86 5.44 -8.25
N THR A 92 4.92 6.51 -9.03
CA THR A 92 3.98 7.63 -8.91
C THR A 92 2.84 7.40 -9.89
N ALA A 93 1.61 7.33 -9.36
CA ALA A 93 0.40 7.24 -10.15
C ALA A 93 -0.31 8.61 -10.16
N ARG A 94 -0.76 9.06 -11.33
CA ARG A 94 -1.56 10.28 -11.45
C ARG A 94 -3.03 9.91 -11.53
N ALA A 95 -3.84 10.47 -10.63
CA ALA A 95 -5.27 10.24 -10.65
C ALA A 95 -5.95 11.00 -11.81
N SER A 96 -6.58 10.26 -12.72
CA SER A 96 -7.36 10.81 -13.83
C SER A 96 -8.82 11.03 -13.39
N GLY A 97 -9.07 12.14 -12.71
CA GLY A 97 -10.41 12.54 -12.23
C GLY A 97 -10.78 12.03 -10.85
N GLY A 98 -12.01 12.31 -10.43
CA GLY A 98 -12.53 11.94 -9.11
C GLY A 98 -12.25 12.99 -8.02
N VAL A 99 -12.16 12.55 -6.77
CA VAL A 99 -11.98 13.43 -5.59
C VAL A 99 -10.56 13.99 -5.54
N VAL A 100 -9.59 13.18 -5.96
CA VAL A 100 -8.15 13.46 -5.86
C VAL A 100 -7.57 13.79 -7.24
N GLU A 101 -8.37 14.46 -8.06
CA GLU A 101 -8.01 14.81 -9.44
C GLU A 101 -6.69 15.57 -9.51
N ASP A 102 -5.83 15.20 -10.46
CA ASP A 102 -4.50 15.78 -10.67
C ASP A 102 -3.50 15.64 -9.52
N SER A 103 -3.82 14.87 -8.49
CA SER A 103 -2.84 14.52 -7.45
C SER A 103 -1.91 13.38 -7.90
N GLU A 104 -0.65 13.51 -7.49
CA GLU A 104 0.35 12.46 -7.56
C GLU A 104 0.24 11.56 -6.33
N ILE A 105 0.16 10.26 -6.56
CA ILE A 105 0.01 9.25 -5.51
C ILE A 105 1.22 8.34 -5.60
N ASP A 106 2.10 8.46 -4.62
CA ASP A 106 3.25 7.58 -4.49
C ASP A 106 2.83 6.24 -3.86
N LEU A 107 3.20 5.18 -4.54
CA LEU A 107 2.92 3.80 -4.16
C LEU A 107 4.21 3.00 -4.27
N GLN A 108 4.32 1.96 -3.46
CA GLN A 108 5.36 0.94 -3.65
C GLN A 108 4.70 -0.34 -4.15
N SER A 109 5.22 -0.96 -5.22
CA SER A 109 4.60 -2.12 -5.85
C SER A 109 5.66 -3.16 -6.19
N ILE A 110 5.48 -4.38 -5.69
CA ILE A 110 6.29 -5.55 -6.04
C ILE A 110 5.38 -6.71 -6.47
N LYS A 111 5.78 -7.43 -7.51
CA LYS A 111 5.09 -8.63 -8.01
C LYS A 111 5.61 -9.90 -7.34
N VAL A 112 4.67 -10.76 -6.95
CA VAL A 112 4.96 -12.08 -6.39
C VAL A 112 4.09 -13.12 -7.06
N TYR A 113 4.52 -14.37 -6.99
CA TYR A 113 3.66 -15.50 -7.36
C TYR A 113 2.67 -15.75 -6.22
N ALA A 114 1.38 -15.93 -6.57
CA ALA A 114 0.32 -16.20 -5.61
C ALA A 114 0.58 -17.57 -4.94
N PRO A 115 0.62 -17.66 -3.60
CA PRO A 115 0.99 -18.90 -2.92
C PRO A 115 -0.14 -19.94 -2.89
N ASP A 116 -1.39 -19.52 -3.14
CA ASP A 116 -2.56 -20.40 -3.25
C ASP A 116 -2.71 -21.06 -4.64
N ASP A 117 -1.94 -20.59 -5.63
CA ASP A 117 -1.97 -21.14 -6.98
C ASP A 117 -1.21 -22.47 -7.08
N GLN A 118 -1.91 -23.51 -7.52
CA GLN A 118 -1.37 -24.86 -7.66
C GLN A 118 -0.39 -24.99 -8.84
N GLU A 119 -0.57 -24.17 -9.88
CA GLU A 119 0.32 -24.14 -11.04
C GLU A 119 1.57 -23.27 -10.76
N GLY A 120 1.44 -22.32 -9.83
CA GLY A 120 2.52 -21.42 -9.42
C GLY A 120 2.87 -20.37 -10.46
N GLU A 121 1.93 -20.05 -11.35
CA GLU A 121 2.10 -19.13 -12.48
C GLU A 121 1.36 -17.81 -12.25
N GLN A 122 0.33 -17.80 -11.41
CA GLN A 122 -0.46 -16.61 -11.15
C GLN A 122 0.41 -15.54 -10.46
N VAL A 123 0.56 -14.39 -11.12
CA VAL A 123 1.27 -13.23 -10.59
C VAL A 123 0.28 -12.26 -9.97
N ILE A 124 0.50 -11.93 -8.70
CA ILE A 124 -0.21 -10.88 -7.97
C ILE A 124 0.74 -9.74 -7.61
N ARG A 125 0.17 -8.59 -7.27
CA ARG A 125 0.93 -7.40 -6.88
C ARG A 125 0.69 -7.08 -5.43
N ILE A 126 1.75 -6.84 -4.68
CA ILE A 126 1.70 -6.29 -3.33
C ILE A 126 1.99 -4.80 -3.43
N ILE A 127 1.05 -3.98 -2.94
CA ILE A 127 1.12 -2.53 -2.97
C ILE A 127 1.24 -1.99 -1.54
N GLY A 128 2.34 -1.31 -1.24
CA GLY A 128 2.54 -0.49 -0.05
C GLY A 128 2.08 0.95 -0.25
N ASN A 129 1.80 1.62 0.86
CA ASN A 129 1.32 3.01 0.88
C ASN A 129 2.41 4.06 0.59
N GLY A 130 3.58 3.66 0.09
CA GLY A 130 4.62 4.59 -0.37
C GLY A 130 5.35 5.34 0.74
N LEU A 131 5.47 4.75 1.94
CA LEU A 131 6.19 5.34 3.09
C LEU A 131 5.69 6.74 3.49
N VAL A 132 4.37 6.90 3.61
CA VAL A 132 3.75 8.15 4.06
C VAL A 132 4.41 8.67 5.34
N GLU A 133 4.78 9.95 5.35
CA GLU A 133 5.42 10.62 6.49
C GLU A 133 4.59 10.52 7.77
N ARG A 134 5.27 10.46 8.92
CA ARG A 134 4.61 10.29 10.24
C ARG A 134 3.83 11.52 10.67
N GLU A 135 4.18 12.66 10.09
CA GLU A 135 3.60 13.97 10.29
C GLU A 135 2.22 14.07 9.61
N VAL A 136 1.95 13.24 8.61
CA VAL A 136 0.66 13.18 7.90
C VAL A 136 -0.35 12.39 8.73
N LYS A 137 -1.19 13.10 9.46
CA LYS A 137 -2.17 12.51 10.40
C LYS A 137 -3.56 12.29 9.82
N HIS A 138 -3.78 12.52 8.53
CA HIS A 138 -5.03 12.16 7.87
C HIS A 138 -4.79 10.99 6.91
N ILE A 139 -5.84 10.31 6.47
CA ILE A 139 -5.74 9.22 5.50
C ILE A 139 -5.32 9.78 4.14
N THR A 140 -4.49 9.03 3.40
CA THR A 140 -4.07 9.39 2.04
C THR A 140 -4.69 8.46 1.00
N PRO A 141 -4.73 8.85 -0.27
CA PRO A 141 -5.17 7.95 -1.35
C PRO A 141 -4.30 6.69 -1.45
N ALA A 142 -3.00 6.80 -1.12
CA ALA A 142 -2.07 5.68 -1.10
C ALA A 142 -2.46 4.63 -0.05
N ASP A 143 -2.88 5.06 1.15
CA ASP A 143 -3.37 4.17 2.20
C ASP A 143 -4.59 3.37 1.71
N ILE A 144 -5.52 4.03 1.02
CA ILE A 144 -6.74 3.40 0.50
C ILE A 144 -6.39 2.35 -0.55
N ILE A 145 -5.57 2.69 -1.55
CA ILE A 145 -5.15 1.76 -2.61
C ILE A 145 -4.42 0.56 -2.02
N ALA A 146 -3.48 0.80 -1.11
CA ALA A 146 -2.72 -0.26 -0.45
C ALA A 146 -3.63 -1.19 0.40
N SER A 147 -4.62 -0.64 1.12
CA SER A 147 -5.56 -1.46 1.89
C SER A 147 -6.49 -2.32 1.02
N ILE A 148 -6.99 -1.79 -0.10
CA ILE A 148 -7.81 -2.56 -1.05
C ILE A 148 -6.97 -3.67 -1.68
N ASN A 149 -5.73 -3.36 -2.08
CA ASN A 149 -4.81 -4.37 -2.57
C ASN A 149 -4.52 -5.44 -1.52
N TYR A 150 -4.30 -5.04 -0.26
CA TYR A 150 -4.09 -5.97 0.83
C TYR A 150 -5.31 -6.89 1.02
N PHE A 151 -6.53 -6.35 0.99
CA PHE A 151 -7.73 -7.17 1.06
C PHE A 151 -7.81 -8.25 -0.04
N PHE A 152 -7.44 -7.92 -1.28
CA PHE A 152 -7.37 -8.93 -2.35
C PHE A 152 -6.25 -9.94 -2.13
N ASN A 153 -5.10 -9.51 -1.63
CA ASN A 153 -3.98 -10.39 -1.34
C ASN A 153 -4.27 -11.37 -0.20
N LEU A 154 -5.11 -11.00 0.77
CA LEU A 154 -5.60 -11.94 1.79
C LEU A 154 -6.36 -13.13 1.19
N LEU A 155 -7.09 -12.92 0.09
CA LEU A 155 -7.78 -14.00 -0.63
C LEU A 155 -6.80 -14.99 -1.25
N HIS A 156 -5.58 -14.54 -1.53
CA HIS A 156 -4.47 -15.34 -2.04
C HIS A 156 -3.54 -15.84 -0.92
N GLY A 157 -3.92 -15.72 0.35
CA GLY A 157 -3.08 -16.16 1.48
C GLY A 157 -1.84 -15.29 1.72
N VAL A 158 -1.83 -14.05 1.24
CA VAL A 158 -0.73 -13.10 1.47
C VAL A 158 -1.12 -12.05 2.52
N GLY A 159 -0.53 -12.19 3.70
CA GLY A 159 -0.63 -11.33 4.87
C GLY A 159 -1.45 -11.94 6.01
N ASP A 160 -1.74 -11.14 7.03
CA ASP A 160 -2.16 -11.60 8.35
C ASP A 160 -3.50 -11.00 8.80
N THR A 161 -4.23 -11.73 9.66
CA THR A 161 -5.42 -11.24 10.35
C THR A 161 -5.07 -10.73 11.73
N ASP A 162 -5.61 -9.57 12.11
CA ASP A 162 -5.41 -9.01 13.45
C ASP A 162 -6.25 -9.72 14.51
N ASP A 163 -5.64 -9.96 15.67
CA ASP A 163 -6.34 -10.35 16.90
C ASP A 163 -6.69 -9.09 17.70
N ILE A 164 -8.00 -8.85 17.88
CA ILE A 164 -8.51 -7.66 18.58
C ILE A 164 -8.18 -7.65 20.08
N ASP A 165 -7.88 -8.81 20.65
CA ASP A 165 -7.54 -8.97 22.07
C ASP A 165 -6.04 -8.81 22.32
N HIS A 166 -5.23 -8.66 21.25
CA HIS A 166 -3.81 -8.41 21.39
C HIS A 166 -3.56 -6.99 21.95
N LEU A 167 -2.81 -6.90 23.05
CA LEU A 167 -2.57 -5.64 23.77
C LEU A 167 -1.60 -4.68 23.07
N GLY A 168 -0.97 -5.11 21.96
CA GLY A 168 -0.12 -4.26 21.12
C GLY A 168 1.10 -4.97 20.56
#